data_AF-I7BKF2-F1
#
_entry.id   AF-I7BKF2-F1
#
_cell.length_a   1.000
_cell.length_b   1.000
_cell.length_c   1.000
_cell.angle_alpha   90.00
_cell.angle_beta   90.00
_cell.angle_gamma   90.00
#
_symmetry.space_group_name_H-M   'P 1'
#
loop_
_entity.id
_entity.type
_entity.pdbx_description
1 polymer ?
#
loop_
_entity_poly.entity_id
_entity_poly.type
_entity_poly.pdbx_seq_one_letter_code
_entity_poly.pdbx_strand_id
1 'polypeptide(L)' 'MAAERPTAEELRQGMTVEIVQEDADPHSEDTEPIIGEIGVVYGDEPDGPHVKLKSGVVGHVRSIAPDE' A
#
# COMPACT_ATOMS: atom_id res chain seq x y z
N MET A 1 5.82 19.47 -6.54
CA MET A 1 6.68 18.76 -5.58
C MET A 1 6.32 17.30 -5.72
N ALA A 2 7.29 16.42 -5.94
CA ALA A 2 7.02 15.01 -6.19
C ALA A 2 6.19 14.46 -5.03
N ALA A 3 5.03 13.86 -5.32
CA ALA A 3 4.34 13.04 -4.34
C ALA A 3 5.21 11.80 -4.17
N GLU A 4 6.16 11.89 -3.25
CA GLU A 4 7.07 10.81 -2.87
C GLU A 4 6.17 9.69 -2.35
N ARG A 5 5.91 8.68 -3.21
CA ARG A 5 5.23 7.48 -2.76
C ARG A 5 6.01 6.94 -1.57
N PRO A 6 5.33 6.47 -0.51
CA PRO A 6 6.02 5.88 0.63
C PRO A 6 6.89 4.73 0.14
N THR A 7 8.08 4.60 0.72
CA THR A 7 8.97 3.48 0.44
C THR A 7 8.67 2.30 1.36
N ALA A 8 8.99 1.07 0.92
CA ALA A 8 8.82 -0.11 1.77
C ALA A 8 9.57 -0.04 3.12
N GLU A 9 10.62 0.78 3.21
CA GLU A 9 11.38 1.01 4.44
C GLU A 9 10.63 1.87 5.48
N GLU A 10 9.76 2.76 5.02
CA GLU A 10 8.90 3.57 5.87
C GLU A 10 7.71 2.78 6.40
N LEU A 11 7.34 1.72 5.68
CA LEU A 11 6.24 0.83 6.02
C LEU A 11 6.65 -0.17 7.10
N ARG A 12 5.84 -0.24 8.16
CA ARG A 12 6.03 -1.20 9.26
C ARG A 12 4.76 -2.01 9.49
N GLN A 13 4.96 -3.23 9.95
CA GLN A 13 3.85 -4.08 10.39
C GLN A 13 3.02 -3.37 11.47
N GLY A 14 1.70 -3.41 11.31
CA GLY A 14 0.75 -2.71 12.17
C GLY A 14 0.44 -1.27 11.78
N MET A 15 1.07 -0.71 10.74
CA MET A 15 0.66 0.58 10.17
C MET A 15 -0.55 0.40 9.26
N THR A 16 -1.48 1.35 9.33
CA THR A 16 -2.62 1.43 8.42
C THR A 16 -2.20 2.09 7.12
N VAL A 17 -2.40 1.40 6.01
CA VAL A 17 -2.03 1.88 4.68
C VAL A 17 -3.16 1.64 3.68
N GLU A 18 -3.13 2.42 2.62
CA GLU A 18 -4.02 2.27 1.47
C GLU A 18 -3.29 1.48 0.40
N ILE A 19 -3.80 0.29 0.07
CA ILE A 19 -3.23 -0.57 -0.97
C ILE A 19 -4.17 -0.72 -2.15
N VAL A 20 -3.60 -0.91 -3.33
CA VAL A 20 -4.33 -1.36 -4.51
C VAL A 20 -3.98 -2.83 -4.74
N GLN A 21 -4.99 -3.67 -4.94
CA GLN A 21 -4.77 -5.09 -5.23
C GLN A 21 -3.96 -5.26 -6.52
N GLU A 22 -3.11 -6.28 -6.59
CA GLU A 22 -2.32 -6.57 -7.80
C GLU A 22 -3.19 -6.85 -9.04
N ASP A 23 -4.41 -7.36 -8.83
CA ASP A 23 -5.40 -7.60 -9.88
C ASP A 23 -6.06 -6.31 -10.42
N ALA A 24 -5.82 -5.16 -9.77
CA ALA A 24 -6.40 -3.87 -10.14
C ALA A 24 -5.31 -2.89 -10.58
N ASP A 25 -5.61 -2.05 -11.57
CA ASP A 25 -4.65 -1.08 -12.10
C ASP A 25 -4.27 -0.03 -11.05
N PRO A 26 -3.01 0.01 -10.58
CA PRO A 26 -2.57 1.01 -9.60
C PRO A 26 -2.54 2.44 -10.18
N HIS A 27 -2.62 2.55 -11.52
CA HIS A 27 -2.67 3.81 -12.27
C HIS A 27 -4.10 4.32 -12.51
N SER A 28 -5.13 3.53 -12.21
CA SER A 28 -6.53 3.90 -12.46
C SER A 28 -7.09 4.71 -11.30
N GLU A 29 -7.63 5.90 -11.60
CA GLU A 29 -8.31 6.75 -10.60
C GLU A 29 -9.63 6.14 -10.12
N ASP A 30 -10.24 5.27 -10.94
CA ASP A 30 -11.47 4.53 -10.61
C ASP A 30 -11.25 3.33 -9.68
N THR A 31 -10.01 2.94 -9.43
CA THR A 31 -9.72 1.81 -8.53
C THR A 31 -9.73 2.28 -7.08
N GLU A 32 -10.73 1.82 -6.34
CA GLU A 32 -10.85 2.09 -4.90
C GLU A 32 -9.72 1.36 -4.14
N PRO A 33 -8.85 2.11 -3.44
CA PRO A 33 -7.83 1.49 -2.61
C PRO A 33 -8.45 0.84 -1.38
N ILE A 34 -7.84 -0.23 -0.92
CA ILE A 34 -8.21 -0.97 0.27
C ILE A 34 -7.37 -0.46 1.43
N ILE A 35 -8.05 0.03 2.47
CA ILE A 35 -7.40 0.48 3.68
C ILE A 35 -7.26 -0.70 4.65
N GLY A 36 -6.05 -0.91 5.18
CA GLY A 36 -5.88 -1.84 6.28
C GLY A 36 -4.48 -1.87 6.87
N GLU A 37 -4.33 -2.65 7.93
CA GLU A 37 -3.07 -2.78 8.64
C GLU A 37 -2.09 -3.73 7.92
N ILE A 38 -0.84 -3.31 7.77
CA ILE A 38 0.25 -4.13 7.24
C ILE A 38 0.47 -5.35 8.15
N GLY A 39 0.38 -6.53 7.57
CA GLY A 39 0.80 -7.79 8.19
C GLY A 39 2.21 -8.20 7.80
N VAL A 40 2.56 -8.09 6.51
CA VAL A 40 3.89 -8.43 5.97
C VAL A 40 4.26 -7.43 4.88
N VAL A 41 5.52 -7.01 4.85
CA VAL A 41 6.10 -6.21 3.76
C VAL A 41 6.96 -7.14 2.92
N TYR A 42 6.67 -7.25 1.62
CA TYR A 42 7.46 -8.08 0.70
C TYR A 42 8.65 -7.33 0.12
N GLY A 43 8.47 -6.04 -0.19
CA GLY A 43 9.54 -5.19 -0.72
C GLY A 43 9.00 -3.96 -1.43
N ASP A 44 9.92 -3.20 -2.03
CA ASP A 44 9.59 -2.03 -2.85
C ASP A 44 9.55 -2.45 -4.33
N GLU A 45 8.47 -2.12 -5.02
CA GLU A 45 8.28 -2.40 -6.45
C GLU A 45 8.06 -1.08 -7.22
N PRO A 46 8.33 -1.03 -8.53
CA PRO A 46 8.20 0.20 -9.33
C PRO A 46 6.78 0.81 -9.28
N ASP A 47 5.76 -0.01 -9.03
CA ASP A 47 4.37 0.40 -8.88
C ASP A 47 4.01 0.87 -7.47
N GLY A 48 4.85 0.58 -6.48
CA GLY A 48 4.69 0.91 -5.07
C GLY A 48 5.06 -0.27 -4.16
N PRO A 49 5.24 -0.04 -2.85
CA PRO A 49 5.62 -1.10 -1.91
C PRO A 49 4.62 -2.24 -1.88
N HIS A 50 5.09 -3.46 -2.08
CA HIS A 50 4.24 -4.64 -2.03
C HIS A 50 4.10 -5.13 -0.59
N VAL A 51 2.86 -5.14 -0.09
CA VAL A 51 2.54 -5.57 1.26
C VAL A 51 1.34 -6.52 1.27
N LYS A 52 1.28 -7.33 2.33
CA LYS A 52 0.11 -8.11 2.71
C LYS A 52 -0.50 -7.51 3.96
N LEU A 53 -1.79 -7.21 3.91
CA LEU A 53 -2.55 -6.76 5.06
C LEU A 53 -2.82 -7.93 6.03
N LYS A 54 -3.05 -7.62 7.31
CA LYS A 54 -3.48 -8.61 8.31
C LYS A 54 -4.82 -9.27 7.95
N SER A 55 -5.65 -8.58 7.16
CA SER A 55 -6.89 -9.14 6.60
C SER A 55 -6.65 -10.29 5.61
N GLY A 56 -5.42 -10.43 5.11
CA GLY A 56 -5.03 -11.43 4.11
C GLY A 56 -4.94 -10.89 2.68
N VAL A 57 -5.39 -9.66 2.44
CA VAL A 57 -5.32 -8.97 1.14
C VAL A 57 -3.87 -8.62 0.81
N VAL A 58 -3.49 -8.77 -0.45
CA VAL A 58 -2.15 -8.50 -0.97
C VAL A 58 -2.23 -7.43 -2.05
N GLY A 59 -1.28 -6.49 -2.07
CA GLY A 59 -1.27 -5.43 -3.06
C GLY A 59 -0.16 -4.40 -2.85
N HIS A 60 -0.18 -3.36 -3.68
CA HIS A 60 0.80 -2.27 -3.68
C HIS A 60 0.30 -1.08 -2.88
N VAL A 61 1.13 -0.54 -2.00
CA VAL A 61 0.82 0.65 -1.23
C VAL A 61 0.78 1.87 -2.14
N ARG A 62 -0.36 2.55 -2.14
CA ARG A 62 -0.57 3.82 -2.82
C ARG A 62 -0.20 4.99 -1.92
N SER A 63 -0.68 4.95 -0.67
CA SER A 63 -0.47 5.99 0.35
C SER A 63 -0.53 5.41 1.75
N ILE A 64 0.09 6.09 2.71
CA ILE A 64 -0.07 5.80 4.13
C ILE A 64 -1.33 6.54 4.60
N ALA A 65 -2.26 5.83 5.22
CA ALA A 65 -3.45 6.46 5.77
C ALA A 65 -3.03 7.34 6.96
N PRO A 66 -3.42 8.62 7.02
CA PRO A 66 -3.15 9.45 8.18
C PRO A 66 -3.92 8.90 9.39
N ASP A 67 -3.22 8.66 10.50
CA ASP A 67 -3.82 8.40 11.82
C ASP A 67 -4.59 9.67 12.24
N GLU A 68 -5.91 9.57 12.46
CA GLU A 68 -6.75 10.65 13.03
C GLU A 68 -6.48 10.88 14.52
#